data_AF-A0A0R3DYA9-F1
#
_entry.id   AF-A0A0R3DYA9-F1
#
_cell.length_a   1.000
_cell.length_b   1.000
_cell.length_c   1.000
_cell.angle_alpha   90.00
_cell.angle_beta   90.00
_cell.angle_gamma   90.00
#
_symmetry.space_group_name_H-M   'P 1'
#
loop_
_entity.id
_entity.type
_entity.pdbx_description
1 polymer ?
#
loop_
_entity_poly.entity_id
_entity_poly.type
_entity_poly.pdbx_seq_one_letter_code
_entity_poly.pdbx_strand_id
1 'polypeptide(L)'
;MAKDVLFDVVRTLIAFSMVLSSTSAQAQNCRQYPPGPFRLQCAEAIHPQLEAKRERCKEEAMSMGLSRSALDSGMKDYVHACMQRR
;
A
#
# COMPACT_ATOMS: atom_id res chain seq x y z
N MET A 1 30.30 -16.45 -39.26
CA MET A 1 29.01 -17.18 -39.19
C MET A 1 28.61 -17.51 -37.76
N ALA A 2 29.36 -18.31 -36.98
CA ALA A 2 28.94 -18.66 -35.60
C ALA A 2 29.06 -17.50 -34.58
N LYS A 3 30.02 -16.59 -34.78
CA LYS A 3 30.25 -15.42 -33.91
C LYS A 3 29.14 -14.36 -34.06
N ASP A 4 28.57 -14.26 -35.25
CA ASP A 4 27.51 -13.30 -35.59
C ASP A 4 26.19 -13.68 -34.92
N VAL A 5 25.86 -14.98 -34.92
CA VAL A 5 24.69 -15.55 -34.22
C VAL A 5 24.81 -15.36 -32.71
N LEU A 6 26.00 -15.53 -32.14
CA LEU A 6 26.23 -15.33 -30.71
C LEU A 6 26.02 -13.86 -30.30
N PHE A 7 26.46 -12.92 -31.14
CA PHE A 7 26.32 -11.49 -30.85
C PHE A 7 24.85 -11.05 -30.91
N ASP A 8 24.08 -11.56 -31.87
CA ASP A 8 22.63 -11.31 -31.97
C ASP A 8 21.84 -11.89 -30.79
N VAL A 9 22.18 -13.11 -30.37
CA VAL A 9 21.54 -13.76 -29.20
C VAL A 9 21.83 -12.97 -27.92
N VAL A 10 23.07 -12.54 -27.71
CA VAL A 10 23.44 -11.74 -26.53
C VAL A 10 22.73 -10.38 -26.54
N ARG A 11 22.65 -9.73 -27.70
CA ARG A 11 21.97 -8.44 -27.85
C ARG A 11 20.47 -8.54 -27.58
N THR A 12 19.85 -9.63 -28.02
CA THR A 12 18.44 -9.94 -27.76
C THR A 12 18.22 -10.19 -26.26
N LEU A 13 19.08 -10.96 -25.60
CA LEU A 13 18.99 -11.23 -24.16
C LEU A 13 19.14 -9.96 -23.30
N ILE A 14 20.00 -9.02 -23.70
CA ILE A 14 20.19 -7.73 -23.01
C ILE A 14 18.94 -6.83 -23.17
N ALA A 15 18.35 -6.80 -24.37
CA ALA A 15 17.13 -6.03 -24.61
C ALA A 15 15.93 -6.56 -23.80
N PHE A 16 15.80 -7.88 -23.66
CA PHE A 16 14.74 -8.48 -22.85
C PHE A 16 14.92 -8.21 -21.35
N SER A 17 16.15 -8.22 -20.84
CA SER A 17 16.41 -8.02 -19.41
C SER A 17 16.08 -6.60 -18.92
N MET A 18 16.17 -5.57 -19.77
CA MET A 18 15.76 -4.21 -19.42
C MET A 18 14.23 -4.02 -19.28
N VAL A 19 13.43 -4.81 -19.99
CA VAL A 19 11.96 -4.72 -19.93
C VAL A 19 11.42 -5.25 -18.58
N LEU A 20 12.09 -6.24 -17.98
CA LEU A 20 11.68 -6.81 -16.69
C LEU A 20 12.06 -5.94 -15.48
N SER A 21 12.99 -4.99 -15.62
CA SER A 21 13.40 -4.10 -14.51
C SER A 21 12.45 -2.90 -14.32
N SER A 22 11.40 -2.79 -15.13
CA SER A 22 10.42 -1.70 -15.06
C SER A 22 9.22 -2.02 -14.17
N THR A 23 9.36 -2.89 -13.16
CA THR A 23 8.47 -2.89 -12.01
C THR A 23 8.85 -1.71 -11.11
N SER A 24 8.62 -0.51 -11.64
CA SER A 24 8.62 0.71 -10.86
C SER A 24 7.75 0.48 -9.63
N ALA A 25 8.37 0.48 -8.45
CA ALA A 25 7.71 0.72 -7.18
C ALA A 25 7.14 2.15 -7.23
N GLN A 26 6.13 2.37 -8.07
CA GLN A 26 5.31 3.56 -8.05
C GLN A 26 4.58 3.47 -6.72
N ALA A 27 4.98 4.30 -5.76
CA ALA A 27 4.15 4.61 -4.61
C ALA A 27 2.81 5.11 -5.17
N GLN A 28 1.86 4.19 -5.36
CA GLN A 28 0.56 4.53 -5.91
C GLN A 28 -0.03 5.59 -5.00
N ASN A 29 -0.42 6.74 -5.56
CA ASN A 29 -1.03 7.76 -4.73
C ASN A 29 -2.44 7.29 -4.35
N CYS A 30 -2.56 6.54 -3.27
CA CYS A 30 -3.84 5.95 -2.86
C CYS A 30 -4.92 7.01 -2.55
N ARG A 31 -4.54 8.30 -2.42
CA ARG A 31 -5.50 9.40 -2.32
C ARG A 31 -6.26 9.66 -3.62
N GLN A 32 -5.81 9.14 -4.76
CA GLN A 32 -6.53 9.21 -6.03
C GLN A 32 -7.86 8.45 -5.99
N TYR A 33 -7.97 7.44 -5.11
CA TYR A 33 -9.20 6.69 -4.92
C TYR A 33 -10.14 7.43 -3.97
N PRO A 34 -11.47 7.37 -4.20
CA PRO A 34 -12.44 7.87 -3.23
C PRO A 34 -12.35 7.08 -1.91
N PRO A 35 -12.86 7.64 -0.79
CA PRO A 35 -12.95 6.91 0.48
C PRO A 35 -13.70 5.59 0.27
N GLY A 36 -13.06 4.46 0.57
CA GLY A 36 -13.65 3.14 0.31
C GLY A 36 -12.63 2.00 0.44
N PRO A 37 -13.08 0.76 0.20
CA PRO A 37 -12.24 -0.44 0.37
C PRO A 37 -11.02 -0.44 -0.58
N PHE A 38 -11.17 0.05 -1.81
CA PHE A 38 -10.06 0.13 -2.79
C PHE A 38 -8.93 1.06 -2.33
N ARG A 39 -9.28 2.18 -1.67
CA ARG A 39 -8.28 3.09 -1.11
C ARG A 39 -7.52 2.46 0.04
N LEU A 40 -8.20 1.67 0.87
CA LEU A 40 -7.58 0.91 1.95
C LEU A 40 -6.65 -0.18 1.41
N GLN A 41 -7.10 -0.96 0.43
CA GLN A 41 -6.27 -1.99 -0.21
C GLN A 41 -5.00 -1.41 -0.85
N CYS A 42 -5.10 -0.26 -1.52
CA CYS A 42 -3.93 0.45 -2.03
C CYS A 42 -3.00 0.88 -0.88
N ALA A 43 -3.55 1.45 0.19
CA ALA A 43 -2.76 1.91 1.32
C ALA A 43 -2.09 0.75 2.07
N GLU A 44 -2.75 -0.40 2.20
CA GLU A 44 -2.21 -1.65 2.77
C GLU A 44 -1.10 -2.25 1.91
N ALA A 45 -1.25 -2.22 0.58
CA ALA A 45 -0.21 -2.68 -0.34
C ALA A 45 1.08 -1.86 -0.23
N ILE A 46 0.98 -0.57 0.09
CA ILE A 46 2.13 0.33 0.30
C ILE A 46 2.65 0.25 1.74
N HIS A 47 1.73 0.10 2.70
CA HIS A 47 2.02 0.04 4.12
C HIS A 47 1.43 -1.23 4.72
N PRO A 48 2.15 -2.36 4.70
CA PRO A 48 1.63 -3.64 5.19
C PRO A 48 1.29 -3.63 6.69
N GLN A 49 1.81 -2.65 7.44
CA GLN A 49 1.55 -2.48 8.87
C GLN A 49 0.29 -1.64 9.17
N LEU A 50 -0.41 -1.17 8.14
CA LEU A 50 -1.52 -0.21 8.28
C LEU A 50 -2.74 -0.84 8.97
N GLU A 51 -3.07 -2.10 8.66
CA GLU A 51 -4.13 -2.84 9.37
C GLU A 51 -3.75 -3.13 10.83
N ALA A 52 -2.51 -3.56 11.10
CA ALA A 52 -2.03 -3.77 12.47
C ALA A 52 -2.04 -2.48 13.31
N LYS A 53 -1.76 -1.33 12.68
CA LYS A 53 -1.88 -0.02 13.33
C LYS A 53 -3.36 0.33 13.58
N ARG A 54 -4.22 0.06 12.61
CA ARG A 54 -5.65 0.32 12.71
C ARG A 54 -6.31 -0.48 13.83
N GLU A 55 -5.96 -1.75 13.99
CA GLU A 55 -6.44 -2.58 15.10
C GLU A 55 -5.97 -2.03 16.45
N ARG A 56 -4.68 -1.68 16.59
CA ARG A 56 -4.18 -1.02 17.81
C ARG A 56 -4.93 0.26 18.14
N CYS A 57 -5.19 1.12 17.15
CA CYS A 57 -5.97 2.34 17.34
C CYS A 57 -7.41 2.07 17.79
N LYS A 58 -8.03 0.97 17.35
CA LYS A 58 -9.37 0.57 17.80
C LYS A 58 -9.35 0.06 19.24
N GLU A 59 -8.36 -0.76 19.59
CA GLU A 59 -8.17 -1.28 20.95
C GLU A 59 -7.92 -0.13 21.93
N GLU A 60 -7.11 0.86 21.55
CA GLU A 60 -6.86 2.06 22.36
C GLU A 60 -8.15 2.91 22.51
N ALA A 61 -8.92 3.08 21.44
CA ALA A 61 -10.21 3.76 21.53
C ALA A 61 -11.17 3.05 22.51
N MET A 62 -11.23 1.72 22.43
CA MET A 62 -12.07 0.91 23.32
C MET A 62 -11.58 0.94 24.77
N SER A 63 -10.28 0.95 25.02
CA SER A 63 -9.72 1.05 26.38
C SER A 63 -9.99 2.42 27.01
N MET A 64 -10.17 3.46 26.20
CA MET A 64 -10.63 4.79 26.64
C MET A 64 -12.16 4.87 26.84
N GLY A 65 -12.89 3.77 26.62
CA GLY A 65 -14.34 3.71 26.77
C GLY A 65 -15.13 4.33 25.60
N LEU A 66 -14.47 4.60 24.46
CA LEU A 66 -15.17 5.09 23.27
C LEU A 66 -16.02 3.97 22.68
N SER A 67 -17.31 4.25 22.49
CA SER A 67 -18.26 3.25 22.04
C SER A 67 -18.35 3.20 20.52
N ARG A 68 -18.72 2.03 19.97
CA ARG A 68 -19.11 1.87 18.56
C ARG A 68 -20.49 2.47 18.23
N SER A 69 -21.12 3.17 19.17
CA SER A 69 -22.49 3.62 19.01
C SER A 69 -22.60 4.58 17.83
N ALA A 70 -23.61 4.39 16.98
CA ALA A 70 -23.81 5.24 15.80
C ALA A 70 -24.08 6.72 16.15
N LEU A 71 -24.46 6.98 17.41
CA LEU A 71 -24.65 8.31 17.98
C LEU A 71 -23.34 8.98 18.45
N ASP A 72 -22.27 8.19 18.63
CA ASP A 72 -21.00 8.64 19.16
C ASP A 72 -19.90 8.45 18.11
N SER A 73 -19.59 9.52 17.37
CA SER A 73 -18.51 9.51 16.37
C SER A 73 -17.12 9.42 17.00
N GLY A 74 -17.00 9.53 18.32
CA GLY A 74 -15.74 9.63 19.05
C GLY A 74 -14.77 8.50 18.72
N MET A 75 -15.25 7.26 18.61
CA MET A 75 -14.39 6.14 18.22
C MET A 75 -13.85 6.27 16.79
N LYS A 76 -14.68 6.72 15.84
CA LYS A 76 -14.26 6.86 14.44
C LYS A 76 -13.27 8.00 14.26
N ASP A 77 -13.50 9.12 14.94
CA ASP A 77 -12.64 10.30 14.93
C ASP A 77 -11.30 10.01 15.61
N TYR A 78 -11.33 9.29 16.74
CA TYR A 78 -10.13 8.84 17.42
C TYR A 78 -9.29 7.91 16.55
N VAL A 79 -9.89 6.87 15.97
CA VAL A 79 -9.18 5.92 15.09
C VAL A 79 -8.59 6.66 13.89
N HIS A 80 -9.31 7.64 13.32
CA HIS A 80 -8.79 8.44 12.22
C HIS A 80 -7.57 9.29 12.64
N ALA A 81 -7.64 9.95 13.80
CA ALA A 81 -6.54 10.73 14.34
C ALA A 81 -5.33 9.85 14.69
N CYS A 82 -5.55 8.69 15.33
CA CYS A 82 -4.51 7.73 15.67
C CYS A 82 -3.76 7.19 14.44
N MET A 83 -4.49 6.91 13.35
CA MET A 83 -3.87 6.48 12.08
C MET A 83 -2.99 7.55 11.44
N GLN A 84 -3.22 8.84 11.75
CA GLN A 84 -2.40 9.95 11.26
C GLN A 84 -1.19 10.27 12.15
N ARG A 85 -1.17 9.81 13.41
CA ARG A 85 0.02 9.91 14.29
C ARG A 85 1.12 9.04 13.70
N ARG A 86 2.39 9.45 13.76
CA ARG A 86 3.50 8.69 13.16
C ARG A 86 3.69 7.35 13.84
#